data_AF-A0A7S3EX35-F1
#
_entry.id   AF-A0A7S3EX35-F1
#
_cell.length_a   1.000
_cell.length_b   1.000
_cell.length_c   1.000
_cell.angle_alpha   90.00
_cell.angle_beta   90.00
_cell.angle_gamma   90.00
#
_symmetry.space_group_name_H-M   'P 1'
#
loop_
_entity.id
_entity.type
_entity.pdbx_description
1 polymer ?
#
loop_
_entity_poly.entity_id
_entity_poly.type
_entity_poly.pdbx_seq_one_letter_code
_entity_poly.pdbx_strand_id
1 'polypeptide(L)'
;DHTSALDDLATVSAGVGAGTKTFDPRANAKSNFARNVFDFAAIIGAQCPKQPCALPGTWSGNLIGANQSGTDTPFDIRAELRDPYHRDFRPCPRSLVANRSAGAYPVYSPSDATYWLPGRRERIAASSPLPPSGSIGVHRNTDLIFRPARAAVAYSVWFGAGSGPLQHLKDLDGGSNVVHTTAPLDANAEYRWRVDCRIASGTVVTGAVWHFATGNATACEIVPHPPKSGCAAAEDALCPGEAGKGDACRACVLANSPALQSAGCFVAGTRHTFIEGFCYRGARDAAPSTTSM
;
A
#
# COMPACT_ATOMS: atom_id res chain seq x y z
N ASP A 1 -4.03 -10.15 16.19
CA ASP A 1 -4.14 -9.05 17.17
C ASP A 1 -3.52 -7.80 16.55
N HIS A 2 -4.27 -6.69 16.54
CA HIS A 2 -3.85 -5.44 15.88
C HIS A 2 -2.91 -4.63 16.77
N THR A 3 -1.93 -5.29 17.39
CA THR A 3 -0.95 -4.68 18.29
C THR A 3 0.48 -5.01 17.85
N SER A 4 0.68 -5.35 16.58
CA SER A 4 2.04 -5.46 16.08
C SER A 4 2.67 -4.08 16.16
N ALA A 5 3.83 -3.97 16.79
CA ALA A 5 4.67 -2.78 16.91
C ALA A 5 5.13 -2.16 15.56
N LEU A 6 4.47 -2.53 14.46
CA LEU A 6 4.61 -1.98 13.11
C LEU A 6 3.58 -0.87 12.83
N ASP A 7 2.51 -0.73 13.62
CA ASP A 7 1.64 0.47 13.56
C ASP A 7 2.42 1.75 13.97
N ASP A 8 3.54 1.59 14.70
CA ASP A 8 4.51 2.64 15.02
C ASP A 8 5.59 2.84 13.94
N LEU A 9 5.60 2.05 12.86
CA LEU A 9 6.38 2.33 11.65
C LEU A 9 5.61 3.25 10.69
N ALA A 10 4.79 4.14 11.24
CA ALA A 10 4.52 5.41 10.58
C ALA A 10 5.88 6.02 10.25
N THR A 11 6.25 5.99 8.97
CA THR A 11 7.38 6.78 8.50
C THR A 11 7.00 8.20 8.85
N VAL A 12 7.71 8.81 9.81
CA VAL A 12 7.36 10.08 10.44
C VAL A 12 6.78 10.99 9.37
N SER A 13 5.51 11.37 9.54
CA SER A 13 4.84 12.32 8.68
C SER A 13 5.82 13.45 8.44
N ALA A 14 6.19 13.67 7.18
CA ALA A 14 7.15 14.71 6.86
C ALA A 14 6.54 16.02 7.38
N GLY A 15 7.10 16.55 8.46
CA GLY A 15 6.75 17.86 8.96
C GLY A 15 7.17 18.85 7.88
N VAL A 16 6.25 19.21 6.99
CA VAL A 16 6.47 20.28 6.01
C VAL A 16 6.29 21.61 6.75
N GLY A 17 7.15 21.83 7.74
CA GLY A 17 7.27 23.08 8.46
C GLY A 17 8.18 24.01 7.69
N ALA A 18 7.64 25.11 7.17
CA ALA A 18 8.47 26.26 6.80
C ALA A 18 9.08 26.78 8.11
N GLY A 19 10.34 26.44 8.38
CA GLY A 19 11.08 26.70 9.62
C GLY A 19 11.35 28.17 9.91
N THR A 20 10.32 29.00 9.96
CA THR A 20 10.41 30.44 10.25
C THR A 20 9.33 30.82 11.24
N LYS A 21 9.71 31.62 12.25
CA LYS A 21 8.78 32.18 13.26
C LYS A 21 7.82 33.24 12.69
N THR A 22 7.94 33.54 11.40
CA THR A 22 7.20 34.57 10.66
C THR A 22 6.85 34.02 9.28
N PHE A 23 5.57 34.08 8.91
CA PHE A 23 5.07 33.66 7.60
C PHE A 23 5.77 34.46 6.48
N ASP A 24 6.57 33.79 5.65
CA ASP A 24 7.16 34.38 4.44
C ASP A 24 6.42 33.88 3.18
N PRO A 25 5.64 34.74 2.50
CA PRO A 25 4.97 34.39 1.25
C PRO A 25 5.94 34.10 0.10
N ARG A 26 7.23 34.47 0.21
CA ARG A 26 8.27 34.27 -0.82
C ARG A 26 9.05 32.97 -0.66
N ALA A 27 9.17 32.41 0.54
CA ALA A 27 9.82 31.12 0.80
C ALA A 27 9.12 29.94 0.10
N ASN A 28 7.92 30.16 -0.44
CA ASN A 28 6.92 29.15 -0.71
C ASN A 28 6.31 29.18 -2.13
N ALA A 29 6.74 30.11 -3.00
CA ALA A 29 6.15 30.27 -4.33
C ALA A 29 6.64 29.25 -5.38
N LYS A 30 7.68 28.44 -5.08
CA LYS A 30 8.29 27.49 -6.03
C LYS A 30 8.15 26.02 -5.67
N SER A 31 7.61 25.69 -4.50
CA SER A 31 7.43 24.30 -4.08
C SER A 31 6.28 23.69 -4.87
N ASN A 32 6.54 22.63 -5.61
CA ASN A 32 5.53 21.86 -6.32
C ASN A 32 5.43 20.46 -5.69
N PHE A 33 4.27 20.18 -5.10
CA PHE A 33 3.93 18.87 -4.57
C PHE A 33 2.96 18.23 -5.55
N ALA A 34 3.46 17.32 -6.37
CA ALA A 34 2.63 16.59 -7.32
C ALA A 34 2.72 15.07 -7.11
N ARG A 35 1.55 14.40 -7.19
CA ARG A 35 1.44 12.94 -7.20
C ARG A 35 2.08 12.25 -5.99
N ASN A 36 1.98 12.85 -4.82
CA ASN A 36 2.44 12.25 -3.56
C ASN A 36 1.33 11.48 -2.88
N VAL A 37 1.70 10.50 -2.05
CA VAL A 37 0.81 9.82 -1.11
C VAL A 37 1.25 10.21 0.29
N PHE A 38 0.42 10.98 0.98
CA PHE A 38 0.65 11.43 2.35
C PHE A 38 -0.38 10.80 3.27
N ASP A 39 0.09 10.10 4.30
CA ASP A 39 -0.78 9.61 5.36
C ASP A 39 -1.42 10.77 6.14
N PHE A 40 -0.59 11.76 6.51
CA PHE A 40 -1.02 12.98 7.17
C PHE A 40 -0.23 14.20 6.70
N ALA A 41 -0.90 15.34 6.61
CA ALA A 41 -0.27 16.63 6.33
C ALA A 41 -0.72 17.70 7.34
N ALA A 42 0.25 18.29 8.05
CA ALA A 42 0.03 19.33 9.05
C ALA A 42 0.84 20.60 8.76
N ILE A 43 0.26 21.74 9.10
CA ILE A 43 0.94 23.01 9.20
C ILE A 43 1.49 23.14 10.62
N ILE A 44 2.81 23.23 10.76
CA ILE A 44 3.48 23.44 12.04
C ILE A 44 4.12 24.83 12.01
N GLY A 45 3.57 25.79 12.78
CA GLY A 45 4.02 27.19 12.78
C GLY A 45 2.93 28.18 13.20
N ALA A 46 3.27 29.48 13.30
CA ALA A 46 2.32 30.53 13.70
C ALA A 46 1.07 30.52 12.81
N GLN A 47 -0.10 30.62 13.44
CA GLN A 47 -1.41 30.63 12.77
C GLN A 47 -1.40 31.56 11.56
N CYS A 48 -1.83 31.05 10.40
CA CYS A 48 -2.04 31.90 9.23
C CYS A 48 -2.98 33.05 9.64
N PRO A 49 -2.63 34.32 9.35
CA PRO A 49 -3.46 35.46 9.73
C PRO A 49 -4.85 35.46 9.09
N LYS A 50 -5.09 34.60 8.07
CA LYS A 50 -6.41 34.35 7.47
C LYS A 50 -6.66 32.85 7.28
N GLN A 51 -7.78 32.37 7.81
CA GLN A 51 -8.32 31.04 7.53
C GLN A 51 -9.04 31.02 6.16
N PRO A 52 -9.07 29.88 5.45
CA PRO A 52 -8.44 28.59 5.79
C PRO A 52 -6.92 28.60 5.52
N CYS A 53 -6.14 28.03 6.44
CA CYS A 53 -4.71 27.82 6.25
C CYS A 53 -4.46 26.75 5.18
N ALA A 54 -3.78 27.10 4.08
CA ALA A 54 -3.30 26.12 3.10
C ALA A 54 -1.81 25.83 3.29
N LEU A 55 -1.38 24.59 3.03
CA LEU A 55 0.04 24.30 2.89
C LEU A 55 0.61 25.10 1.71
N PRO A 56 1.76 25.74 1.86
CA PRO A 56 2.37 26.50 0.79
C PRO A 56 2.75 25.62 -0.41
N GLY A 57 2.86 26.25 -1.59
CA GLY A 57 3.24 25.59 -2.84
C GLY A 57 2.04 25.20 -3.73
N THR A 58 2.33 24.67 -4.92
CA THR A 58 1.30 24.12 -5.83
C THR A 58 1.09 22.65 -5.54
N TRP A 59 -0.14 22.26 -5.22
CA TRP A 59 -0.52 20.88 -4.91
C TRP A 59 -1.36 20.30 -6.06
N SER A 60 -0.93 19.19 -6.66
CA SER A 60 -1.67 18.57 -7.77
C SER A 60 -1.58 17.05 -7.77
N GLY A 61 -2.72 16.36 -7.86
CA GLY A 61 -2.74 14.89 -7.97
C GLY A 61 -2.21 14.13 -6.73
N ASN A 62 -2.09 14.79 -5.59
CA ASN A 62 -1.71 14.14 -4.33
C ASN A 62 -2.92 13.37 -3.75
N LEU A 63 -2.62 12.33 -2.97
CA LEU A 63 -3.56 11.66 -2.08
C LEU A 63 -3.13 11.96 -0.64
N ILE A 64 -4.04 12.52 0.18
CA ILE A 64 -3.78 12.92 1.56
C ILE A 64 -4.81 12.22 2.45
N GLY A 65 -4.34 11.47 3.44
CA GLY A 65 -5.20 10.66 4.33
C GLY A 65 -5.90 11.53 5.36
N ALA A 66 -5.17 12.46 5.98
CA ALA A 66 -5.78 13.49 6.80
C ALA A 66 -5.01 14.82 6.70
N ASN A 67 -5.75 15.93 6.72
CA ASN A 67 -5.20 17.28 6.79
C ASN A 67 -5.74 18.01 8.05
N GLN A 68 -5.02 19.03 8.53
CA GLN A 68 -5.45 19.82 9.70
C GLN A 68 -6.79 20.57 9.53
N SER A 69 -7.30 20.72 8.31
CA SER A 69 -8.63 21.30 8.04
C SER A 69 -9.77 20.29 8.20
N GLY A 70 -9.49 19.00 8.38
CA GLY A 70 -10.50 17.96 8.67
C GLY A 70 -11.44 17.61 7.51
N THR A 71 -11.13 18.03 6.28
CA THR A 71 -12.01 17.85 5.11
C THR A 71 -11.62 16.69 4.19
N ASP A 72 -10.42 16.13 4.34
CA ASP A 72 -9.94 15.03 3.51
C ASP A 72 -10.26 13.67 4.15
N THR A 73 -10.73 12.72 3.35
CA THR A 73 -11.13 11.38 3.78
C THR A 73 -9.92 10.55 4.21
N PRO A 74 -9.89 10.02 5.45
CA PRO A 74 -8.94 8.99 5.86
C PRO A 74 -8.87 7.86 4.83
N PHE A 75 -7.66 7.52 4.37
CA PHE A 75 -7.46 6.32 3.55
C PHE A 75 -6.48 5.40 4.27
N ASP A 76 -6.77 4.11 4.25
CA ASP A 76 -5.86 3.10 4.77
C ASP A 76 -4.80 2.79 3.71
N ILE A 77 -3.54 3.15 3.95
CA ILE A 77 -2.43 2.92 3.01
C ILE A 77 -2.31 1.44 2.60
N ARG A 78 -2.74 0.49 3.45
CA ARG A 78 -2.73 -0.95 3.17
C ARG A 78 -3.75 -1.36 2.11
N ALA A 79 -4.80 -0.56 1.93
CA ALA A 79 -5.79 -0.76 0.89
C ALA A 79 -5.40 -0.07 -0.44
N GLU A 80 -4.46 0.87 -0.35
CA GLU A 80 -4.04 1.66 -1.50
C GLU A 80 -2.80 1.10 -2.20
N LEU A 81 -1.85 0.56 -1.44
CA LEU A 81 -0.58 0.02 -1.89
C LEU A 81 -0.46 -1.48 -1.58
N ARG A 82 0.33 -2.17 -2.38
CA ARG A 82 0.60 -3.62 -2.29
C ARG A 82 1.03 -4.09 -0.90
N ASP A 83 2.18 -3.60 -0.43
CA ASP A 83 2.72 -3.97 0.89
C ASP A 83 3.69 -2.87 1.37
N PRO A 84 3.16 -1.70 1.78
CA PRO A 84 3.98 -0.54 2.12
C PRO A 84 4.91 -0.78 3.32
N TYR A 85 4.51 -1.63 4.26
CA TYR A 85 5.33 -2.00 5.43
C TYR A 85 6.51 -2.89 5.06
N HIS A 86 6.37 -3.70 4.00
CA HIS A 86 7.47 -4.47 3.41
C HIS A 86 8.06 -3.83 2.16
N ARG A 87 7.81 -2.52 1.97
CA ARG A 87 8.41 -1.64 0.96
C ARG A 87 8.00 -1.91 -0.49
N ASP A 88 6.91 -2.65 -0.73
CA ASP A 88 6.25 -2.73 -2.03
C ASP A 88 5.20 -1.62 -2.13
N PHE A 89 5.62 -0.49 -2.71
CA PHE A 89 4.81 0.73 -2.83
C PHE A 89 4.07 0.82 -4.16
N ARG A 90 3.97 -0.28 -4.92
CA ARG A 90 3.14 -0.30 -6.13
C ARG A 90 1.66 -0.13 -5.74
N PRO A 91 0.92 0.79 -6.38
CA PRO A 91 -0.51 0.94 -6.14
C PRO A 91 -1.27 -0.34 -6.47
N CYS A 92 -2.24 -0.69 -5.62
CA CYS A 92 -3.18 -1.75 -5.93
C CYS A 92 -4.08 -1.36 -7.12
N PRO A 93 -4.40 -2.29 -8.03
CA PRO A 93 -5.34 -2.01 -9.11
C PRO A 93 -6.66 -1.48 -8.56
N ARG A 94 -7.21 -0.42 -9.19
CA ARG A 94 -8.46 0.27 -8.81
C ARG A 94 -8.42 1.04 -7.47
N SER A 95 -7.26 1.15 -6.83
CA SER A 95 -7.11 1.99 -5.63
C SER A 95 -7.21 3.49 -5.97
N LEU A 96 -7.42 4.36 -4.97
CA LEU A 96 -7.38 5.80 -5.17
C LEU A 96 -5.99 6.26 -5.62
N VAL A 97 -4.93 5.66 -5.09
CA VAL A 97 -3.56 5.94 -5.54
C VAL A 97 -3.40 5.62 -7.02
N ALA A 98 -3.90 4.47 -7.48
CA ALA A 98 -3.88 4.10 -8.88
C ALA A 98 -4.68 5.07 -9.76
N ASN A 99 -5.91 5.40 -9.36
CA ASN A 99 -6.80 6.30 -10.11
C ASN A 99 -6.25 7.72 -10.20
N ARG A 100 -5.58 8.21 -9.15
CA ARG A 100 -4.95 9.54 -9.14
C ARG A 100 -3.55 9.56 -9.75
N SER A 101 -3.02 8.40 -10.12
CA SER A 101 -1.61 8.26 -10.52
C SER A 101 -0.65 8.88 -9.49
N ALA A 102 -0.95 8.67 -8.21
CA ALA A 102 -0.12 9.12 -7.10
C ALA A 102 0.95 8.06 -6.77
N GLY A 103 2.05 8.48 -6.15
CA GLY A 103 3.18 7.64 -5.83
C GLY A 103 4.24 7.56 -6.93
N ALA A 104 5.36 6.93 -6.59
CA ALA A 104 6.53 6.84 -7.48
C ALA A 104 6.51 5.61 -8.41
N TYR A 105 5.57 4.68 -8.21
CA TYR A 105 5.53 3.40 -8.91
C TYR A 105 4.27 3.28 -9.76
N PRO A 106 4.36 2.59 -10.91
CA PRO A 106 3.18 2.24 -11.69
C PRO A 106 2.27 1.30 -10.91
N VAL A 107 0.99 1.27 -11.29
CA VAL A 107 0.01 0.32 -10.74
C VAL A 107 0.55 -1.10 -10.88
N TYR A 108 0.46 -1.88 -9.81
CA TYR A 108 0.90 -3.26 -9.77
C TYR A 108 0.33 -4.08 -10.93
N SER A 109 1.20 -4.83 -11.60
CA SER A 109 0.83 -5.84 -12.58
C SER A 109 1.57 -7.16 -12.31
N PRO A 110 0.92 -8.33 -12.49
CA PRO A 110 1.61 -9.62 -12.46
C PRO A 110 2.58 -9.82 -13.64
N SER A 111 2.72 -8.83 -14.52
CA SER A 111 3.72 -8.79 -15.59
C SER A 111 4.91 -7.88 -15.28
N ASP A 112 4.97 -7.27 -14.10
CA ASP A 112 6.04 -6.36 -13.72
C ASP A 112 7.38 -7.11 -13.62
N ALA A 113 8.32 -6.80 -14.52
CA ALA A 113 9.66 -7.39 -14.46
C ALA A 113 10.65 -6.57 -13.61
N THR A 114 10.32 -5.30 -13.33
CA THR A 114 11.24 -4.35 -12.70
C THR A 114 10.61 -3.56 -11.56
N TYR A 115 11.43 -3.27 -10.54
CA TYR A 115 11.06 -2.42 -9.42
C TYR A 115 12.26 -1.55 -9.05
N TRP A 116 12.09 -0.22 -9.07
CA TRP A 116 13.17 0.70 -8.77
C TRP A 116 13.42 0.79 -7.26
N LEU A 117 14.60 0.39 -6.80
CA LEU A 117 15.00 0.52 -5.40
C LEU A 117 16.01 1.68 -5.25
N PRO A 118 15.74 2.72 -4.43
CA PRO A 118 16.70 3.81 -4.22
C PRO A 118 17.92 3.35 -3.43
N GLY A 119 19.13 3.79 -3.79
CA GLY A 119 20.37 3.52 -3.05
C GLY A 119 21.49 2.83 -3.83
N ARG A 120 22.65 2.65 -3.19
CA ARG A 120 23.87 2.07 -3.79
C ARG A 120 23.65 0.62 -4.23
N ARG A 121 24.03 0.31 -5.47
CA ARG A 121 24.13 -1.08 -5.96
C ARG A 121 25.47 -1.67 -5.56
N GLU A 122 25.43 -2.86 -4.95
CA GLU A 122 26.65 -3.62 -4.69
C GLU A 122 27.31 -4.06 -6.01
N ARG A 123 28.63 -4.28 -5.99
CA ARG A 123 29.37 -4.54 -7.23
C ARG A 123 28.93 -5.85 -7.88
N ILE A 124 28.86 -6.93 -7.10
CA ILE A 124 28.72 -8.31 -7.62
C ILE A 124 27.61 -9.14 -6.96
N ALA A 125 26.97 -8.63 -5.91
CA ALA A 125 25.92 -9.35 -5.19
C ALA A 125 24.60 -8.57 -5.23
N ALA A 126 23.48 -9.26 -5.29
CA ALA A 126 22.18 -8.67 -5.06
C ALA A 126 22.06 -8.24 -3.58
N SER A 127 21.31 -7.18 -3.32
CA SER A 127 21.13 -6.65 -1.96
C SER A 127 19.73 -6.10 -1.75
N SER A 128 19.44 -5.61 -0.54
CA SER A 128 18.15 -4.97 -0.21
C SER A 128 16.93 -5.79 -0.67
N PRO A 129 16.74 -7.02 -0.15
CA PRO A 129 15.58 -7.83 -0.51
C PRO A 129 14.29 -7.16 -0.08
N LEU A 130 13.24 -7.40 -0.86
CA LEU A 130 11.84 -7.09 -0.61
C LEU A 130 11.07 -8.41 -0.77
N PRO A 131 10.37 -8.90 0.27
CA PRO A 131 10.35 -8.35 1.62
C PRO A 131 11.75 -8.24 2.25
N PRO A 132 12.02 -7.22 3.09
CA PRO A 132 13.25 -7.15 3.87
C PRO A 132 13.50 -8.46 4.63
N SER A 133 14.74 -8.92 4.68
CA SER A 133 15.07 -10.13 5.44
C SER A 133 14.69 -9.94 6.91
N GLY A 134 14.01 -10.92 7.51
CA GLY A 134 13.46 -10.85 8.86
C GLY A 134 12.04 -10.30 8.95
N SER A 135 11.41 -9.93 7.84
CA SER A 135 10.02 -9.44 7.85
C SER A 135 9.04 -10.49 8.36
N ILE A 136 7.98 -10.03 9.03
CA ILE A 136 6.86 -10.84 9.54
C ILE A 136 5.55 -10.24 9.06
N GLY A 137 4.51 -11.06 8.89
CA GLY A 137 3.21 -10.56 8.44
C GLY A 137 3.18 -10.18 6.95
N VAL A 138 4.14 -10.67 6.16
CA VAL A 138 4.21 -10.45 4.71
C VAL A 138 2.94 -10.97 4.03
N HIS A 139 2.43 -10.25 3.05
CA HIS A 139 1.27 -10.71 2.27
C HIS A 139 1.57 -12.01 1.52
N ARG A 140 0.58 -12.91 1.46
CA ARG A 140 0.75 -14.25 0.86
C ARG A 140 1.03 -14.23 -0.64
N ASN A 141 0.60 -13.20 -1.35
CA ASN A 141 0.90 -12.98 -2.77
C ASN A 141 2.07 -12.00 -2.97
N THR A 142 3.06 -12.02 -2.07
CA THR A 142 4.25 -11.14 -2.17
C THR A 142 5.08 -11.45 -3.40
N ASP A 143 5.70 -10.41 -3.97
CA ASP A 143 6.75 -10.58 -4.99
C ASP A 143 8.11 -10.59 -4.29
N LEU A 144 9.02 -11.42 -4.78
CA LEU A 144 10.42 -11.40 -4.38
C LEU A 144 11.16 -10.38 -5.25
N ILE A 145 11.59 -9.28 -4.63
CA ILE A 145 12.22 -8.16 -5.30
C ILE A 145 13.59 -7.92 -4.68
N PHE A 146 14.61 -7.65 -5.48
CA PHE A 146 15.96 -7.39 -4.97
C PHE A 146 16.61 -6.20 -5.66
N ARG A 147 17.62 -5.60 -5.03
CA ARG A 147 18.46 -4.60 -5.67
C ARG A 147 19.49 -5.28 -6.58
N PRO A 148 19.49 -4.98 -7.89
CA PRO A 148 20.45 -5.55 -8.84
C PRO A 148 21.90 -5.23 -8.49
N ALA A 149 22.80 -6.22 -8.58
CA ALA A 149 24.24 -5.97 -8.56
C ALA A 149 24.68 -5.17 -9.80
N ARG A 150 25.65 -4.26 -9.68
CA ARG A 150 26.10 -3.40 -10.79
C ARG A 150 26.75 -4.17 -11.95
N ALA A 151 27.51 -5.22 -11.65
CA ALA A 151 28.26 -5.99 -12.66
C ALA A 151 27.54 -7.27 -13.13
N ALA A 152 26.35 -7.57 -12.58
CA ALA A 152 25.60 -8.75 -12.97
C ALA A 152 24.84 -8.52 -14.29
N VAL A 153 24.84 -9.55 -15.13
CA VAL A 153 24.17 -9.59 -16.44
C VAL A 153 22.97 -10.53 -16.45
N ALA A 154 22.84 -11.39 -15.43
CA ALA A 154 21.70 -12.27 -15.21
C ALA A 154 21.66 -12.72 -13.74
N TYR A 155 20.52 -13.25 -13.32
CA TYR A 155 20.29 -13.74 -11.96
C TYR A 155 19.62 -15.11 -11.97
N SER A 156 19.93 -15.93 -10.96
CA SER A 156 19.20 -17.16 -10.65
C SER A 156 18.61 -17.03 -9.24
N VAL A 157 17.30 -17.10 -9.13
CA VAL A 157 16.56 -16.93 -7.88
C VAL A 157 16.19 -18.30 -7.33
N TRP A 158 16.42 -18.49 -6.04
CA TRP A 158 16.13 -19.72 -5.33
C TRP A 158 15.18 -19.44 -4.16
N PHE A 159 14.22 -20.34 -3.91
CA PHE A 159 13.16 -20.16 -2.93
C PHE A 159 12.81 -21.47 -2.23
N GLY A 160 12.40 -21.42 -0.97
CA GLY A 160 11.99 -22.59 -0.20
C GLY A 160 11.20 -22.23 1.05
N ALA A 161 10.45 -23.21 1.57
CA ALA A 161 9.66 -23.08 2.81
C ALA A 161 10.44 -23.61 4.03
N GLY A 162 10.30 -22.92 5.15
CA GLY A 162 10.88 -23.26 6.44
C GLY A 162 12.40 -23.46 6.38
N SER A 163 12.88 -24.53 7.03
CA SER A 163 14.29 -24.93 7.04
C SER A 163 14.68 -25.88 5.90
N GLY A 164 13.80 -26.12 4.93
CA GLY A 164 14.05 -26.99 3.78
C GLY A 164 15.11 -26.43 2.81
N PRO A 165 15.56 -27.27 1.85
CA PRO A 165 16.49 -26.82 0.82
C PRO A 165 15.84 -25.77 -0.09
N LEU A 166 16.62 -24.77 -0.53
CA LEU A 166 16.19 -23.82 -1.55
C LEU A 166 16.15 -24.51 -2.91
N GLN A 167 15.04 -24.35 -3.62
CA GLN A 167 14.86 -24.85 -4.98
C GLN A 167 15.01 -23.70 -5.98
N HIS A 168 15.47 -24.02 -7.19
CA HIS A 168 15.54 -23.03 -8.26
C HIS A 168 14.12 -22.59 -8.61
N LEU A 169 13.88 -21.28 -8.55
CA LEU A 169 12.57 -20.69 -8.80
C LEU A 169 12.51 -20.08 -10.20
N LYS A 170 13.50 -19.25 -10.55
CA LYS A 170 13.47 -18.50 -11.81
C LYS A 170 14.86 -17.95 -12.18
N ASP A 171 15.15 -17.93 -13.49
CA ASP A 171 16.25 -17.14 -14.05
C ASP A 171 15.72 -15.80 -14.59
N LEU A 172 16.51 -14.74 -14.41
CA LEU A 172 16.21 -13.38 -14.85
C LEU A 172 17.37 -12.83 -15.68
N ASP A 173 17.06 -11.96 -16.63
CA ASP A 173 18.07 -11.12 -17.28
C ASP A 173 18.59 -10.02 -16.33
N GLY A 174 19.65 -9.31 -16.74
CA GLY A 174 20.24 -8.22 -15.95
C GLY A 174 19.39 -6.96 -15.84
N GLY A 175 18.28 -6.87 -16.59
CA GLY A 175 17.32 -5.77 -16.53
C GLY A 175 16.19 -6.00 -15.52
N SER A 176 15.94 -7.25 -15.15
CA SER A 176 14.81 -7.67 -14.33
C SER A 176 15.20 -7.92 -12.87
N ASN A 177 14.31 -7.60 -11.94
CA ASN A 177 14.56 -7.76 -10.50
C ASN A 177 13.33 -8.09 -9.67
N VAL A 178 12.26 -8.53 -10.32
CA VAL A 178 10.99 -8.94 -9.70
C VAL A 178 10.71 -10.40 -10.05
N VAL A 179 10.35 -11.20 -9.05
CA VAL A 179 9.88 -12.58 -9.21
C VAL A 179 8.55 -12.74 -8.48
N HIS A 180 7.51 -13.10 -9.24
CA HIS A 180 6.19 -13.38 -8.70
C HIS A 180 6.13 -14.79 -8.11
N THR A 181 5.42 -14.96 -7.00
CA THR A 181 5.02 -16.30 -6.54
C THR A 181 3.93 -16.84 -7.45
N THR A 182 3.98 -18.12 -7.81
CA THR A 182 3.03 -18.75 -8.75
C THR A 182 1.64 -18.98 -8.15
N ALA A 183 1.57 -19.03 -6.82
CA ALA A 183 0.35 -19.11 -6.04
C ALA A 183 0.53 -18.29 -4.75
N PRO A 184 -0.58 -17.95 -4.06
CA PRO A 184 -0.49 -17.46 -2.70
C PRO A 184 0.29 -18.45 -1.82
N LEU A 185 1.24 -17.93 -1.07
CA LEU A 185 2.00 -18.67 -0.08
C LEU A 185 1.09 -19.10 1.09
N ASP A 186 1.51 -20.13 1.83
CA ASP A 186 0.81 -20.60 3.01
C ASP A 186 0.77 -19.52 4.08
N ALA A 187 -0.31 -19.48 4.84
CA ALA A 187 -0.48 -18.48 5.89
C ALA A 187 0.38 -18.81 7.12
N ASN A 188 0.96 -17.78 7.76
CA ASN A 188 1.80 -17.91 8.95
C ASN A 188 3.00 -18.88 8.80
N ALA A 189 3.54 -19.00 7.59
CA ALA A 189 4.70 -19.83 7.28
C ALA A 189 5.97 -18.99 7.10
N GLU A 190 7.13 -19.60 7.41
CA GLU A 190 8.46 -19.03 7.13
C GLU A 190 8.91 -19.44 5.73
N TYR A 191 9.53 -18.51 5.01
CA TYR A 191 10.14 -18.74 3.70
C TYR A 191 11.56 -18.19 3.65
N ARG A 192 12.38 -18.80 2.81
CA ARG A 192 13.78 -18.42 2.58
C ARG A 192 14.05 -18.32 1.09
N TRP A 193 14.92 -17.39 0.71
CA TRP A 193 15.27 -17.19 -0.68
C TRP A 193 16.64 -16.55 -0.84
N ARG A 194 17.24 -16.71 -2.02
CA ARG A 194 18.50 -16.05 -2.38
C ARG A 194 18.55 -15.73 -3.87
N VAL A 195 19.50 -14.88 -4.24
CA VAL A 195 19.74 -14.49 -5.63
C VAL A 195 21.22 -14.68 -5.97
N ASP A 196 21.50 -15.61 -6.87
CA ASP A 196 22.83 -15.84 -7.39
C ASP A 196 23.06 -14.95 -8.62
N CYS A 197 24.15 -14.19 -8.63
CA CYS A 197 24.45 -13.20 -9.66
C CYS A 197 25.45 -13.75 -10.67
N ARG A 198 25.12 -13.70 -11.96
CA ARG A 198 26.07 -14.02 -13.04
C ARG A 198 26.67 -12.72 -13.55
N ILE A 199 27.99 -12.58 -13.50
CA ILE A 199 28.70 -11.41 -14.06
C ILE A 199 29.24 -11.72 -15.46
N ALA A 200 29.62 -10.68 -16.21
CA ALA A 200 30.03 -10.81 -17.62
C ALA A 200 31.20 -11.79 -17.88
N SER A 201 32.03 -12.08 -16.88
CA SER A 201 33.10 -13.08 -16.97
C SER A 201 32.60 -14.54 -16.93
N GLY A 202 31.30 -14.77 -16.72
CA GLY A 202 30.71 -16.09 -16.49
C GLY A 202 30.75 -16.56 -15.04
N THR A 203 31.39 -15.80 -14.14
CA THR A 203 31.43 -16.13 -12.70
C THR A 203 30.04 -16.01 -12.08
N VAL A 204 29.63 -17.02 -11.33
CA VAL A 204 28.42 -17.03 -10.50
C VAL A 204 28.80 -16.65 -9.07
N VAL A 205 28.20 -15.59 -8.55
CA VAL A 205 28.35 -15.15 -7.16
C VAL A 205 27.10 -15.53 -6.39
N THR A 206 27.23 -16.49 -5.47
CA THR A 206 26.12 -16.93 -4.63
C THR A 206 25.67 -15.81 -3.68
N GLY A 207 24.36 -15.57 -3.62
CA GLY A 207 23.77 -14.55 -2.76
C GLY A 207 23.66 -14.98 -1.29
N ALA A 208 23.47 -14.00 -0.40
CA ALA A 208 23.08 -14.28 0.97
C ALA A 208 21.64 -14.87 1.00
N VAL A 209 21.37 -15.73 1.98
CA VAL A 209 20.01 -16.25 2.18
C VAL A 209 19.21 -15.23 3.01
N TRP A 210 18.10 -14.80 2.45
CA TRP A 210 17.12 -13.95 3.10
C TRP A 210 15.92 -14.76 3.54
N HIS A 211 15.19 -14.28 4.54
CA HIS A 211 14.01 -14.96 5.06
C HIS A 211 12.89 -13.98 5.39
N PHE A 212 11.65 -14.46 5.40
CA PHE A 212 10.48 -13.73 5.88
C PHE A 212 9.41 -14.70 6.35
N ALA A 213 8.45 -14.21 7.14
CA ALA A 213 7.26 -14.95 7.51
C ALA A 213 6.00 -14.26 6.96
N THR A 214 5.14 -15.04 6.34
CA THR A 214 3.84 -14.56 5.84
C THR A 214 2.87 -14.35 6.99
N GLY A 215 1.92 -13.43 6.85
CA GLY A 215 0.72 -13.36 7.67
C GLY A 215 -0.46 -14.14 7.06
N ASN A 216 -1.68 -13.75 7.43
CA ASN A 216 -2.91 -14.29 6.85
C ASN A 216 -3.43 -13.49 5.64
N ALA A 217 -2.94 -12.27 5.45
CA ALA A 217 -3.49 -11.32 4.49
C ALA A 217 -2.91 -11.50 3.08
N THR A 218 -3.65 -11.00 2.10
CA THR A 218 -3.25 -10.92 0.71
C THR A 218 -3.26 -9.44 0.31
N ALA A 219 -2.23 -8.99 -0.40
CA ALA A 219 -2.14 -7.64 -0.90
C ALA A 219 -3.28 -7.35 -1.88
N CYS A 220 -3.79 -6.12 -1.86
CA CYS A 220 -4.88 -5.65 -2.74
C CYS A 220 -6.23 -6.37 -2.56
N GLU A 221 -6.37 -7.20 -1.52
CA GLU A 221 -7.66 -7.74 -1.07
C GLU A 221 -8.25 -6.90 0.09
N ILE A 222 -7.49 -5.93 0.61
CA ILE A 222 -7.98 -4.98 1.61
C ILE A 222 -8.84 -3.93 0.88
N VAL A 223 -10.14 -3.97 1.15
CA VAL A 223 -11.16 -3.00 0.75
C VAL A 223 -10.85 -1.63 1.42
N PRO A 224 -10.95 -0.46 0.74
CA PRO A 224 -12.00 -0.02 -0.18
C PRO A 224 -11.67 -0.43 -1.61
N HIS A 225 -12.54 -1.05 -2.41
CA HIS A 225 -13.94 -0.72 -2.77
C HIS A 225 -14.64 -2.00 -3.26
N PRO A 226 -15.99 -2.14 -3.29
CA PRO A 226 -17.08 -1.61 -2.47
C PRO A 226 -17.13 -2.40 -1.13
N PRO A 227 -18.20 -2.31 -0.30
CA PRO A 227 -18.54 -3.45 0.55
C PRO A 227 -18.46 -4.76 -0.24
N LYS A 228 -18.18 -5.85 0.46
CA LYS A 228 -18.23 -7.19 -0.13
C LYS A 228 -19.53 -7.33 -0.95
N SER A 229 -19.43 -7.84 -2.19
CA SER A 229 -20.57 -8.05 -3.08
C SER A 229 -21.76 -8.67 -2.34
N GLY A 230 -22.91 -8.00 -2.35
CA GLY A 230 -24.15 -8.48 -1.72
C GLY A 230 -24.64 -7.64 -0.54
N CYS A 231 -24.03 -6.48 -0.28
CA CYS A 231 -24.40 -5.62 0.84
C CYS A 231 -25.36 -4.48 0.51
N ALA A 232 -25.60 -4.19 -0.78
CA ALA A 232 -26.54 -3.14 -1.19
C ALA A 232 -27.92 -3.26 -0.51
N ALA A 233 -28.45 -4.48 -0.34
CA ALA A 233 -29.72 -4.71 0.33
C ALA A 233 -29.67 -4.41 1.84
N ALA A 234 -28.58 -4.80 2.52
CA ALA A 234 -28.39 -4.51 3.94
C ALA A 234 -28.16 -3.01 4.18
N GLU A 235 -27.42 -2.36 3.28
CA GLU A 235 -27.22 -0.91 3.27
C GLU A 235 -28.53 -0.15 3.10
N ASP A 236 -29.35 -0.50 2.11
CA ASP A 236 -30.65 0.14 1.90
C ASP A 236 -31.61 -0.10 3.07
N ALA A 237 -31.57 -1.29 3.68
CA ALA A 237 -32.44 -1.62 4.80
C ALA A 237 -32.04 -0.90 6.10
N LEU A 238 -30.73 -0.81 6.38
CA LEU A 238 -30.22 -0.30 7.67
C LEU A 238 -29.86 1.18 7.62
N CYS A 239 -29.44 1.68 6.46
CA CYS A 239 -29.01 3.06 6.22
C CYS A 239 -29.55 3.60 4.88
N PRO A 240 -30.88 3.68 4.72
CA PRO A 240 -31.53 4.02 3.45
C PRO A 240 -31.08 5.37 2.91
N GLY A 241 -30.51 5.36 1.70
CA GLY A 241 -30.11 6.58 1.00
C GLY A 241 -28.98 7.36 1.67
N GLU A 242 -28.28 6.78 2.64
CA GLU A 242 -27.17 7.45 3.33
C GLU A 242 -25.84 7.36 2.57
N ALA A 243 -25.74 6.50 1.55
CA ALA A 243 -24.55 6.38 0.72
C ALA A 243 -24.06 7.76 0.22
N GLY A 244 -22.79 8.09 0.46
CA GLY A 244 -22.19 9.35 0.04
C GLY A 244 -22.55 10.58 0.90
N LYS A 245 -23.33 10.43 1.98
CA LYS A 245 -23.71 11.56 2.88
C LYS A 245 -22.73 11.84 4.02
N GLY A 246 -21.50 11.31 3.94
CA GLY A 246 -20.43 11.57 4.90
C GLY A 246 -20.80 11.22 6.34
N ASP A 247 -20.77 12.20 7.24
CA ASP A 247 -20.97 11.98 8.67
C ASP A 247 -22.36 11.44 9.03
N ALA A 248 -23.40 11.81 8.29
CA ALA A 248 -24.76 11.30 8.50
C ALA A 248 -24.81 9.77 8.29
N CYS A 249 -24.17 9.32 7.21
CA CYS A 249 -23.99 7.90 6.95
C CYS A 249 -23.10 7.23 7.97
N ARG A 250 -21.98 7.85 8.36
CA ARG A 250 -21.08 7.29 9.37
C ARG A 250 -21.82 7.04 10.68
N ALA A 251 -22.64 7.98 11.12
CA ALA A 251 -23.46 7.82 12.32
C ALA A 251 -24.43 6.64 12.18
N CYS A 252 -25.08 6.49 11.02
CA CYS A 252 -25.95 5.36 10.74
C CYS A 252 -25.21 4.01 10.77
N VAL A 253 -24.03 3.93 10.16
CA VAL A 253 -23.21 2.71 10.12
C VAL A 253 -22.70 2.35 11.51
N LEU A 254 -22.36 3.33 12.35
CA LEU A 254 -21.97 3.08 13.74
C LEU A 254 -23.12 2.50 14.55
N ALA A 255 -24.33 3.03 14.39
CA ALA A 255 -25.54 2.54 15.05
C ALA A 255 -25.92 1.11 14.61
N ASN A 256 -25.73 0.78 13.33
CA ASN A 256 -26.09 -0.51 12.74
C ASN A 256 -24.89 -1.47 12.59
N SER A 257 -23.77 -1.18 13.24
CA SER A 257 -22.51 -1.89 13.04
C SER A 257 -22.61 -3.41 13.25
N PRO A 258 -23.30 -3.94 14.27
CA PRO A 258 -23.44 -5.39 14.45
C PRO A 258 -24.22 -6.04 13.31
N ALA A 259 -25.29 -5.39 12.84
CA ALA A 259 -26.15 -5.92 11.79
C ALA A 259 -25.45 -5.92 10.42
N LEU A 260 -24.72 -4.85 10.09
CA LEU A 260 -23.90 -4.77 8.88
C LEU A 260 -22.75 -5.78 8.89
N GLN A 261 -22.18 -6.04 10.07
CA GLN A 261 -21.17 -7.08 10.24
C GLN A 261 -21.75 -8.50 10.06
N SER A 262 -22.93 -8.78 10.62
CA SER A 262 -23.65 -10.05 10.42
C SER A 262 -24.08 -10.28 8.96
N ALA A 263 -24.40 -9.20 8.24
CA ALA A 263 -24.67 -9.23 6.80
C ALA A 263 -23.40 -9.45 5.95
N GLY A 264 -22.21 -9.50 6.57
CA GLY A 264 -20.94 -9.74 5.90
C GLY A 264 -20.37 -8.52 5.18
N CYS A 265 -20.86 -7.31 5.47
CA CYS A 265 -20.41 -6.07 4.82
C CYS A 265 -19.02 -5.62 5.24
N PHE A 266 -18.61 -6.03 6.44
CA PHE A 266 -17.25 -5.93 6.94
C PHE A 266 -17.03 -6.97 8.04
N VAL A 267 -15.77 -7.27 8.36
CA VAL A 267 -15.42 -8.11 9.51
C VAL A 267 -15.09 -7.23 10.73
N ALA A 268 -15.05 -7.82 11.92
CA ALA A 268 -14.66 -7.11 13.13
C ALA A 268 -13.31 -6.39 12.91
N GLY A 269 -13.23 -5.11 13.26
CA GLY A 269 -12.02 -4.30 13.09
C GLY A 269 -11.86 -3.63 11.72
N THR A 270 -12.64 -4.00 10.70
CA THR A 270 -12.55 -3.37 9.35
C THR A 270 -13.72 -2.42 9.05
N ARG A 271 -14.45 -1.97 10.07
CA ARG A 271 -15.59 -1.05 9.89
C ARG A 271 -15.18 0.29 9.28
N HIS A 272 -13.98 0.77 9.61
CA HIS A 272 -13.49 2.06 9.11
C HIS A 272 -13.48 2.08 7.58
N THR A 273 -13.01 1.02 6.93
CA THR A 273 -12.95 0.95 5.47
C THR A 273 -14.34 0.91 4.81
N PHE A 274 -15.30 0.27 5.46
CA PHE A 274 -16.71 0.29 5.02
C PHE A 274 -17.32 1.70 5.14
N ILE A 275 -17.08 2.40 6.25
CA ILE A 275 -17.52 3.80 6.42
C ILE A 275 -16.91 4.69 5.34
N GLU A 276 -15.61 4.57 5.07
CA GLU A 276 -14.94 5.37 4.04
C GLU A 276 -15.52 5.12 2.64
N GLY A 277 -15.74 3.86 2.27
CA GLY A 277 -16.32 3.50 0.97
C GLY A 277 -17.79 3.90 0.82
N PHE A 278 -18.64 3.47 1.73
CA PHE A 278 -20.08 3.67 1.66
C PHE A 278 -20.48 5.12 1.97
N CYS A 279 -19.93 5.70 3.04
CA CYS A 279 -20.39 6.99 3.55
C CYS A 279 -19.74 8.18 2.89
N TYR A 280 -18.42 8.16 2.66
CA TYR A 280 -17.73 9.32 2.09
C TYR A 280 -17.53 9.23 0.58
N ARG A 281 -17.58 8.02 -0.01
CA ARG A 281 -17.43 7.84 -1.47
C ARG A 281 -18.71 7.41 -2.19
N GLY A 282 -19.79 7.09 -1.47
CA GLY A 282 -21.04 6.61 -2.06
C GLY A 282 -20.87 5.31 -2.86
N ALA A 283 -19.82 4.53 -2.59
CA ALA A 283 -19.54 3.30 -3.30
C ALA A 283 -20.56 2.23 -2.87
N ARG A 284 -21.42 1.85 -3.81
CA ARG A 284 -22.43 0.79 -3.64
C ARG A 284 -22.20 -0.29 -4.68
N ASP A 285 -22.51 -1.53 -4.34
CA ASP A 285 -22.67 -2.57 -5.34
C ASP A 285 -23.81 -2.20 -6.30
N ALA A 286 -23.67 -2.56 -7.57
CA ALA A 286 -24.83 -2.58 -8.46
C ALA A 286 -25.84 -3.59 -7.91
N ALA A 287 -27.12 -3.20 -7.82
CA ALA A 287 -28.18 -4.13 -7.46
C ALA A 287 -28.08 -5.38 -8.36
N PRO A 288 -28.25 -6.60 -7.82
CA PRO A 288 -28.28 -7.79 -8.66
C PRO A 288 -29.34 -7.57 -9.74
N SER A 289 -28.93 -7.65 -11.01
CA SER A 289 -29.84 -7.54 -12.14
C SER A 289 -30.92 -8.60 -11.95
N THR A 290 -32.16 -8.16 -11.75
CA THR A 290 -33.32 -9.03 -11.75
C THR A 290 -33.49 -9.57 -13.17
N THR A 291 -32.78 -10.65 -13.49
CA THR A 291 -33.12 -11.48 -14.65
C THR A 291 -34.48 -12.09 -14.32
N SER A 292 -35.52 -11.44 -14.82
CA SER A 292 -36.86 -12.03 -14.87
C SER A 292 -36.79 -13.33 -15.68
N MET A 293 -37.56 -14.31 -15.20
CA MET A 293 -37.74 -15.66 -15.74
C MET A 293 -37.87 -15.72 -17.26
#